data_AF-A0A2K3KV54-F1
#
_entry.id   AF-A0A2K3KV54-F1
#
_cell.length_a   1.000
_cell.length_b   1.000
_cell.length_c   1.000
_cell.angle_alpha   90.00
_cell.angle_beta   90.00
_cell.angle_gamma   90.00
#
_symmetry.space_group_name_H-M   'P 1'
#
loop_
_entity.id
_entity.type
_entity.pdbx_description
1 polymer ?
#
loop_
_entity_poly.entity_id
_entity_poly.type
_entity_poly.pdbx_seq_one_letter_code
_entity_poly.pdbx_strand_id
1 'polypeptide(L)'
;VSIGPANEPEKKKEKPKEEGEKEELVDSSMSSLFSSSPSSSLFSSSPSSPSSFSSSSDSRVTHDVFINFSPNDDSKIFVYHLDVALAKARIESCTDYQLHMGTELELEEILEDTHISILVFSQNYTESSSCLNEMQQIMEYRRTHGHMVMPVFYDVDPSDVRHQRGAFGKNLQATAERRYLDRKLRENMLLSWKSALTQAASLVGWDATNYR
;
A
#
# COMPACT_ATOMS: atom_id res chain seq x y z
N VAL A 1 2.72 -65.55 45.98
CA VAL A 1 1.93 -64.37 46.44
C VAL A 1 2.63 -63.17 45.82
N SER A 2 2.18 -62.46 44.79
CA SER A 2 0.85 -62.25 44.17
C SER A 2 1.11 -61.80 42.71
N ILE A 3 0.46 -62.37 41.68
CA ILE A 3 -0.81 -61.93 41.06
C ILE A 3 -0.66 -60.56 40.36
N GLY A 4 -0.62 -60.55 39.02
CA GLY A 4 -1.00 -59.37 38.20
C GLY A 4 -2.54 -59.27 38.11
N PRO A 5 -3.17 -58.73 37.06
CA PRO A 5 -2.78 -57.73 36.06
C PRO A 5 -3.88 -56.63 35.96
N ALA A 6 -3.96 -55.95 34.81
CA ALA A 6 -5.20 -55.56 34.10
C ALA A 6 -5.52 -54.06 33.91
N ASN A 7 -5.57 -53.73 32.61
CA ASN A 7 -6.68 -53.09 31.88
C ASN A 7 -6.90 -51.56 31.89
N GLU A 8 -6.75 -51.05 30.66
CA GLU A 8 -7.49 -49.98 29.99
C GLU A 8 -9.03 -50.07 30.22
N PRO A 9 -9.76 -48.96 30.01
CA PRO A 9 -10.63 -49.01 28.81
C PRO A 9 -10.76 -47.69 28.04
N GLU A 10 -11.00 -47.88 26.74
CA GLU A 10 -11.58 -46.94 25.78
C GLU A 10 -12.80 -46.18 26.31
N LYS A 11 -12.99 -44.94 25.84
CA LYS A 11 -14.32 -44.35 25.64
C LYS A 11 -14.42 -43.69 24.25
N LYS A 12 -15.16 -44.37 23.37
CA LYS A 12 -15.89 -43.81 22.23
C LYS A 12 -17.25 -43.25 22.66
N LYS A 13 -17.84 -42.45 21.75
CA LYS A 13 -19.19 -41.83 21.71
C LYS A 13 -19.18 -40.38 22.21
N GLU A 14 -19.78 -39.41 21.54
CA GLU A 14 -20.93 -39.43 20.63
C GLU A 14 -20.98 -38.13 19.81
N LYS A 15 -21.61 -38.18 18.64
CA LYS A 15 -21.88 -37.05 17.74
C LYS A 15 -23.36 -36.66 17.92
N PRO A 16 -23.68 -35.35 17.89
CA PRO A 16 -24.98 -34.92 17.36
C PRO A 16 -24.81 -34.16 16.03
N LYS A 17 -25.67 -34.52 15.05
CA LYS A 17 -26.24 -33.60 14.04
C LYS A 17 -27.20 -32.64 14.80
N GLU A 18 -27.58 -31.45 14.36
CA GLU A 18 -28.19 -30.99 13.10
C GLU A 18 -28.39 -29.46 13.26
N GLU A 19 -28.17 -28.64 12.22
CA GLU A 19 -29.19 -27.77 11.56
C GLU A 19 -29.30 -26.31 12.04
N GLY A 20 -29.65 -25.41 11.11
CA GLY A 20 -29.99 -23.99 11.32
C GLY A 20 -28.95 -23.00 10.80
N GLU A 21 -28.95 -22.65 9.50
CA GLU A 21 -29.56 -21.41 8.94
C GLU A 21 -28.77 -20.12 9.32
N LYS A 22 -27.87 -19.64 8.45
CA LYS A 22 -28.08 -18.56 7.46
C LYS A 22 -28.53 -17.23 8.08
N GLU A 23 -27.56 -16.35 8.33
CA GLU A 23 -27.79 -14.90 8.29
C GLU A 23 -26.91 -14.29 7.19
N GLU A 24 -27.53 -14.07 6.04
CA GLU A 24 -27.04 -13.21 4.96
C GLU A 24 -28.03 -12.04 4.92
N LEU A 25 -27.63 -10.91 5.48
CA LEU A 25 -28.41 -9.67 5.44
C LEU A 25 -27.77 -8.75 4.41
N VAL A 26 -28.28 -8.86 3.18
CA VAL A 26 -28.17 -7.85 2.14
C VAL A 26 -29.29 -6.84 2.39
N ASP A 27 -28.94 -5.57 2.57
CA ASP A 27 -29.93 -4.49 2.48
C ASP A 27 -29.68 -3.72 1.18
N SER A 28 -30.33 -4.20 0.13
CA SER A 28 -30.54 -3.47 -1.12
C SER A 28 -32.04 -3.32 -1.27
N SER A 29 -32.57 -2.17 -0.88
CA SER A 29 -33.91 -1.73 -1.25
C SER A 29 -34.06 -0.23 -1.08
N MET A 30 -34.08 0.51 -2.19
CA MET A 30 -35.07 1.58 -2.39
C MET A 30 -35.39 1.68 -3.88
N SER A 31 -36.39 0.90 -4.29
CA SER A 31 -37.11 1.05 -5.55
C SER A 31 -38.38 1.90 -5.37
N SER A 32 -38.80 2.55 -6.46
CA SER A 32 -40.17 3.03 -6.77
C SER A 32 -40.54 4.41 -6.21
N LEU A 33 -40.63 5.47 -7.02
CA LEU A 33 -41.70 5.83 -7.99
C LEU A 33 -43.07 6.07 -7.33
N PHE A 34 -43.61 7.30 -7.50
CA PHE A 34 -44.96 7.72 -7.96
C PHE A 34 -45.05 9.28 -7.79
N SER A 35 -45.11 10.11 -8.84
CA SER A 35 -46.30 10.63 -9.56
C SER A 35 -47.27 11.42 -8.64
N SER A 36 -47.81 12.63 -8.86
CA SER A 36 -48.03 13.51 -10.03
C SER A 36 -48.38 14.97 -9.59
N SER A 37 -48.06 15.96 -10.44
CA SER A 37 -48.61 17.32 -10.78
C SER A 37 -49.79 17.99 -10.03
N PRO A 38 -50.18 19.26 -10.36
CA PRO A 38 -49.43 20.51 -10.57
C PRO A 38 -50.10 21.74 -9.86
N SER A 39 -49.45 22.91 -9.82
CA SER A 39 -50.17 24.19 -9.74
C SER A 39 -49.39 25.33 -10.36
N SER A 40 -50.12 26.15 -11.12
CA SER A 40 -49.69 27.25 -11.99
C SER A 40 -49.34 28.53 -11.23
N SER A 41 -48.30 29.24 -11.67
CA SER A 41 -48.32 30.71 -11.71
C SER A 41 -47.38 31.24 -12.79
N LEU A 42 -47.88 32.25 -13.51
CA LEU A 42 -47.23 32.98 -14.60
C LEU A 42 -46.38 34.11 -14.00
N PHE A 43 -45.13 34.31 -14.46
CA PHE A 43 -44.65 35.59 -15.02
C PHE A 43 -43.15 35.56 -15.42
N SER A 44 -42.86 36.37 -16.44
CA SER A 44 -41.57 36.99 -16.83
C SER A 44 -40.46 36.15 -17.46
N SER A 45 -40.34 36.35 -18.78
CA SER A 45 -39.22 36.03 -19.64
C SER A 45 -37.95 36.79 -19.24
N SER A 46 -36.81 36.08 -19.17
CA SER A 46 -35.47 36.64 -19.34
C SER A 46 -34.61 35.59 -20.04
N PRO A 47 -33.84 35.94 -21.09
CA PRO A 47 -33.01 34.97 -21.79
C PRO A 47 -31.74 34.73 -20.96
N SER A 48 -31.70 33.63 -20.20
CA SER A 48 -30.47 33.15 -19.57
C SER A 48 -29.58 32.52 -20.64
N SER A 49 -28.37 33.06 -20.75
CA SER A 49 -27.27 32.66 -21.61
C SER A 49 -27.08 31.15 -21.75
N PRO A 50 -26.53 30.66 -22.88
CA PRO A 50 -26.22 29.24 -23.03
C PRO A 50 -25.31 28.82 -21.87
N SER A 51 -25.75 27.82 -21.11
CA SER A 51 -24.90 27.10 -20.17
C SER A 51 -23.76 26.50 -20.99
N SER A 52 -22.62 27.18 -20.99
CA SER A 52 -21.36 26.60 -21.39
C SER A 52 -21.19 25.36 -20.53
N PHE A 53 -21.36 24.19 -21.14
CA PHE A 53 -20.79 22.96 -20.60
C PHE A 53 -19.28 23.19 -20.62
N SER A 54 -18.76 23.79 -19.55
CA SER A 54 -17.36 23.64 -19.21
C SER A 54 -17.21 22.15 -18.98
N SER A 55 -16.70 21.45 -19.99
CA SER A 55 -15.98 20.21 -19.74
C SER A 55 -14.93 20.61 -18.73
N SER A 56 -15.21 20.28 -17.47
CA SER A 56 -14.18 20.13 -16.46
C SER A 56 -13.23 19.12 -17.07
N SER A 57 -12.21 19.62 -17.76
CA SER A 57 -10.98 18.87 -17.93
C SER A 57 -10.51 18.74 -16.51
N ASP A 58 -10.90 17.64 -15.86
CA ASP A 58 -10.34 17.25 -14.59
C ASP A 58 -8.86 17.08 -14.91
N SER A 59 -8.09 18.14 -14.71
CA SER A 59 -6.67 18.14 -14.96
C SER A 59 -6.10 17.30 -13.83
N ARG A 60 -6.19 15.98 -14.00
CA ARG A 60 -5.52 15.02 -13.13
C ARG A 60 -4.08 15.50 -13.01
N VAL A 61 -3.66 15.74 -11.78
CA VAL A 61 -2.33 16.25 -11.48
C VAL A 61 -1.37 15.11 -11.79
N THR A 62 -0.83 15.10 -13.00
CA THR A 62 0.21 14.15 -13.42
C THR A 62 1.50 14.54 -12.75
N HIS A 63 2.09 13.63 -11.99
CA HIS A 63 3.39 13.85 -11.37
C HIS A 63 4.44 13.07 -12.18
N ASP A 64 5.66 13.60 -12.29
CA ASP A 64 6.72 12.87 -12.98
C ASP A 64 7.26 11.73 -12.11
N VAL A 65 7.34 11.96 -10.80
CA VAL A 65 8.05 11.08 -9.86
C VAL A 65 7.22 10.81 -8.61
N PHE A 66 7.09 9.55 -8.23
CA PHE A 66 6.66 9.12 -6.90
C PHE A 66 7.86 8.77 -6.02
N ILE A 67 7.95 9.30 -4.80
CA ILE A 67 9.03 9.00 -3.85
C ILE A 67 8.48 8.26 -2.64
N ASN A 68 8.95 7.02 -2.45
CA ASN A 68 8.65 6.21 -1.28
C ASN A 68 9.88 6.15 -0.37
N PHE A 69 9.70 6.51 0.90
CA PHE A 69 10.75 6.60 1.91
C PHE A 69 10.20 6.47 3.33
N SER A 70 11.08 6.30 4.32
CA SER A 70 10.69 6.16 5.72
C SER A 70 10.52 7.52 6.42
N PRO A 71 9.39 7.81 7.08
CA PRO A 71 9.15 9.12 7.70
C PRO A 71 10.06 9.41 8.88
N ASN A 72 10.38 8.32 9.55
CA ASN A 72 10.74 8.30 10.94
C ASN A 72 12.25 8.40 11.14
N ASP A 73 13.02 8.46 10.06
CA ASP A 73 14.47 8.60 10.09
C ASP A 73 14.95 9.86 9.37
N ASP A 74 16.27 10.01 9.29
CA ASP A 74 16.92 11.17 8.68
C ASP A 74 16.78 11.20 7.15
N SER A 75 16.24 10.14 6.52
CA SER A 75 15.99 10.13 5.08
C SER A 75 14.99 11.21 4.65
N LYS A 76 14.12 11.68 5.55
CA LYS A 76 13.23 12.83 5.27
C LYS A 76 13.99 14.10 4.88
N ILE A 77 15.18 14.33 5.46
CA ILE A 77 16.00 15.50 5.15
C ILE A 77 16.58 15.33 3.73
N PHE A 78 17.09 14.13 3.43
CA PHE A 78 17.56 13.79 2.09
C PHE A 78 16.43 13.93 1.05
N VAL A 79 15.24 13.39 1.33
CA VAL A 79 14.10 13.48 0.43
C VAL A 79 13.61 14.90 0.25
N TYR A 80 13.61 15.73 1.29
CA TYR A 80 13.32 17.16 1.15
C TYR A 80 14.28 17.85 0.18
N HIS A 81 15.58 17.55 0.27
CA HIS A 81 16.56 18.10 -0.68
C HIS A 81 16.39 17.54 -2.10
N LEU A 82 16.06 16.25 -2.22
CA LEU A 82 15.75 15.61 -3.50
C LEU A 82 14.54 16.26 -4.17
N ASP A 83 13.44 16.43 -3.43
CA ASP A 83 12.21 17.08 -3.89
C ASP A 83 12.47 18.52 -4.37
N VAL A 84 13.22 19.31 -3.59
CA VAL A 84 13.65 20.66 -3.99
C VAL A 84 14.51 20.64 -5.26
N ALA A 85 15.38 19.64 -5.43
CA ALA A 85 16.22 19.52 -6.62
C ALA A 85 15.41 19.12 -7.87
N LEU A 86 14.45 18.20 -7.72
CA LEU A 86 13.50 17.81 -8.77
C LEU A 86 12.65 19.01 -9.21
N ALA A 87 12.09 19.75 -8.25
CA ALA A 87 11.31 20.95 -8.53
C ALA A 87 12.14 22.02 -9.28
N LYS A 88 13.41 22.23 -8.90
CA LYS A 88 14.33 23.12 -9.63
C LYS A 88 14.61 22.65 -11.06
N ALA A 89 14.58 21.35 -11.30
CA ALA A 89 14.69 20.74 -12.62
C ALA A 89 13.36 20.72 -13.39
N ARG A 90 12.27 21.27 -12.82
CA ARG A 90 10.90 21.22 -13.36
C ARG A 90 10.37 19.80 -13.50
N ILE A 91 10.74 18.93 -12.55
CA ILE A 91 10.22 17.58 -12.40
C ILE A 91 9.29 17.61 -11.20
N GLU A 92 8.01 17.30 -11.40
CA GLU A 92 7.01 17.29 -10.33
C GLU A 92 7.06 15.97 -9.56
N SER A 93 7.34 16.04 -8.25
CA SER A 93 7.37 14.88 -7.37
C SER A 93 6.18 14.86 -6.40
N CYS A 94 5.65 13.66 -6.17
CA CYS A 94 4.74 13.35 -5.08
C CYS A 94 5.43 12.41 -4.09
N THR A 95 5.11 12.56 -2.80
CA THR A 95 5.68 11.73 -1.72
C THR A 95 4.57 11.13 -0.87
N ASP A 96 4.85 9.98 -0.24
CA ASP A 96 3.94 9.28 0.68
C ASP A 96 3.32 10.18 1.79
N TYR A 97 4.02 11.23 2.27
CA TYR A 97 3.44 12.18 3.26
C TYR A 97 2.30 13.04 2.75
N GLN A 98 2.20 13.22 1.45
CA GLN A 98 1.10 13.96 0.85
C GLN A 98 -0.15 13.07 0.71
N LEU A 99 0.00 11.75 0.90
CA LEU A 99 -1.00 10.72 0.64
C LEU A 99 -1.57 10.11 1.92
N HIS A 100 -1.66 10.89 3.00
CA HIS A 100 -2.25 10.45 4.26
C HIS A 100 -3.78 10.22 4.15
N MET A 101 -4.22 9.23 3.35
CA MET A 101 -5.56 8.65 3.30
C MET A 101 -5.63 7.18 2.83
N GLY A 102 -4.53 6.42 2.82
CA GLY A 102 -4.57 5.00 3.24
C GLY A 102 -5.54 4.04 2.55
N THR A 103 -5.64 4.03 1.22
CA THR A 103 -6.17 2.86 0.50
C THR A 103 -5.21 2.35 -0.60
N GLU A 104 -5.18 1.03 -0.80
CA GLU A 104 -4.42 0.35 -1.89
C GLU A 104 -4.80 0.89 -3.27
N LEU A 105 -6.05 1.36 -3.41
CA LEU A 105 -6.57 2.00 -4.62
C LEU A 105 -5.93 3.36 -4.90
N GLU A 106 -5.53 4.11 -3.87
CA GLU A 106 -4.90 5.42 -4.08
C GLU A 106 -3.49 5.30 -4.67
N LEU A 107 -2.72 4.28 -4.29
CA LEU A 107 -1.36 4.14 -4.81
C LEU A 107 -1.36 3.70 -6.27
N GLU A 108 -2.27 2.81 -6.69
CA GLU A 108 -2.34 2.38 -8.09
C GLU A 108 -2.67 3.55 -9.02
N GLU A 109 -3.64 4.39 -8.67
CA GLU A 109 -3.98 5.61 -9.42
C GLU A 109 -2.78 6.57 -9.52
N ILE A 110 -2.01 6.71 -8.45
CA ILE A 110 -0.80 7.55 -8.44
C ILE A 110 0.30 6.94 -9.32
N LEU A 111 0.42 5.61 -9.34
CA LEU A 111 1.37 4.92 -10.20
C LEU A 111 0.96 4.98 -11.68
N GLU A 112 -0.34 5.04 -11.98
CA GLU A 112 -0.83 5.33 -13.34
C GLU A 112 -0.48 6.75 -13.79
N ASP A 113 -0.58 7.71 -12.87
CA ASP A 113 -0.31 9.13 -13.13
C ASP A 113 1.17 9.53 -12.92
N THR A 114 2.06 8.57 -12.63
CA THR A 114 3.51 8.79 -12.47
C THR A 114 4.36 8.00 -13.46
N HIS A 115 5.51 8.55 -13.82
CA HIS A 115 6.43 7.90 -14.76
C HIS A 115 7.54 7.10 -14.07
N ILE A 116 7.94 7.52 -12.86
CA ILE A 116 9.07 6.95 -12.14
C ILE A 116 8.73 6.82 -10.67
N SER A 117 9.02 5.68 -10.06
CA SER A 117 9.07 5.55 -8.60
C SER A 117 10.50 5.50 -8.10
N ILE A 118 10.85 6.37 -7.16
CA ILE A 118 12.11 6.36 -6.43
C ILE A 118 11.89 5.66 -5.09
N LEU A 119 12.64 4.59 -4.84
CA LEU A 119 12.65 3.87 -3.57
C LEU A 119 13.88 4.30 -2.76
N VAL A 120 13.68 5.14 -1.75
CA VAL A 120 14.78 5.61 -0.90
C VAL A 120 14.93 4.67 0.29
N PHE A 121 15.84 3.70 0.17
CA PHE A 121 16.18 2.78 1.23
C PHE A 121 17.13 3.44 2.22
N SER A 122 16.74 3.42 3.49
CA SER A 122 17.50 3.88 4.64
C SER A 122 17.66 2.77 5.68
N GLN A 123 18.49 2.98 6.70
CA GLN A 123 18.71 1.98 7.75
C GLN A 123 17.42 1.57 8.49
N ASN A 124 16.49 2.50 8.69
CA ASN A 124 15.23 2.28 9.39
C ASN A 124 14.03 2.11 8.44
N TYR A 125 14.27 1.96 7.14
CA TYR A 125 13.22 1.81 6.14
C TYR A 125 12.22 0.69 6.47
N THR A 126 12.73 -0.46 6.93
CA THR A 126 11.92 -1.64 7.26
C THR A 126 11.17 -1.52 8.59
N GLU A 127 11.29 -0.41 9.32
CA GLU A 127 10.53 -0.17 10.55
C GLU A 127 9.10 0.28 10.27
N SER A 128 8.83 0.80 9.07
CA SER A 128 7.50 1.21 8.60
C SER A 128 6.86 0.11 7.75
N SER A 129 5.75 -0.46 8.23
CA SER A 129 4.97 -1.42 7.44
C SER A 129 4.28 -0.77 6.23
N SER A 130 3.97 0.53 6.29
CA SER A 130 3.37 1.23 5.15
C SER A 130 4.35 1.30 3.99
N CYS A 131 5.57 1.79 4.26
CA CYS A 131 6.61 1.90 3.25
C CYS A 131 6.93 0.54 2.60
N LEU A 132 6.93 -0.54 3.40
CA LEU A 132 7.12 -1.90 2.90
C LEU A 132 5.97 -2.37 1.99
N ASN A 133 4.72 -2.03 2.33
CA ASN A 133 3.56 -2.39 1.52
C ASN A 133 3.51 -1.58 0.22
N GLU A 134 3.80 -0.29 0.26
CA GLU A 134 3.89 0.57 -0.93
C GLU A 134 5.00 0.08 -1.85
N MET A 135 6.19 -0.20 -1.32
CA MET A 135 7.29 -0.75 -2.12
C MET A 135 6.94 -2.08 -2.78
N GLN A 136 6.24 -2.96 -2.05
CA GLN A 136 5.74 -4.20 -2.63
C GLN A 136 4.78 -3.92 -3.80
N GLN A 137 3.84 -2.99 -3.64
CA GLN A 137 2.89 -2.59 -4.69
C GLN A 137 3.61 -1.96 -5.90
N ILE A 138 4.57 -1.07 -5.67
CA ILE A 138 5.39 -0.45 -6.74
C ILE A 138 6.14 -1.52 -7.54
N MET A 139 6.73 -2.50 -6.85
CA MET A 139 7.45 -3.59 -7.51
C MET A 139 6.52 -4.51 -8.31
N GLU A 140 5.30 -4.72 -7.82
CA GLU A 140 4.26 -5.45 -8.54
C GLU A 140 3.77 -4.67 -9.77
N TYR A 141 3.47 -3.37 -9.61
CA TYR A 141 3.06 -2.48 -10.68
C TYR A 141 4.13 -2.36 -11.77
N ARG A 142 5.41 -2.31 -11.39
CA ARG A 142 6.54 -2.44 -12.32
C ARG A 142 6.49 -3.75 -13.10
N ARG A 143 6.20 -4.87 -12.44
CA ARG A 143 6.18 -6.19 -13.06
C ARG A 143 5.04 -6.32 -14.08
N THR A 144 3.89 -5.71 -13.80
CA THR A 144 2.68 -5.82 -14.63
C THR A 144 2.58 -4.75 -15.72
N HIS A 145 3.01 -3.51 -15.44
CA HIS A 145 2.86 -2.36 -16.33
C HIS A 145 4.18 -1.84 -16.92
N GLY A 146 5.33 -2.38 -16.49
CA GLY A 146 6.64 -1.92 -16.96
C GLY A 146 7.09 -0.60 -16.36
N HIS A 147 6.48 -0.17 -15.25
CA HIS A 147 6.78 1.05 -14.52
C HIS A 147 8.26 1.19 -14.17
N MET A 148 8.81 2.40 -14.30
CA MET A 148 10.22 2.63 -14.02
C MET A 148 10.45 2.79 -12.52
N VAL A 149 11.39 2.03 -11.97
CA VAL A 149 11.74 2.07 -10.54
C VAL A 149 13.24 2.31 -10.39
N MET A 150 13.57 3.28 -9.56
CA MET A 150 14.96 3.67 -9.25
C MET A 150 15.22 3.54 -7.74
N PRO A 151 16.01 2.55 -7.30
CA PRO A 151 16.41 2.48 -5.90
C PRO A 151 17.54 3.47 -5.60
N VAL A 152 17.44 4.12 -4.44
CA VAL A 152 18.44 5.01 -3.85
C VAL A 152 18.80 4.45 -2.47
N PHE A 153 20.08 4.22 -2.22
CA PHE A 153 20.57 3.68 -0.95
C PHE A 153 21.17 4.81 -0.10
N TYR A 154 20.43 5.26 0.91
CA TYR A 154 20.80 6.37 1.80
C TYR A 154 21.28 5.83 3.16
N ASP A 155 22.58 5.96 3.43
CA ASP A 155 23.24 5.47 4.66
C ASP A 155 22.92 3.99 4.99
N VAL A 156 22.81 3.17 3.95
CA VAL A 156 22.58 1.72 4.05
C VAL A 156 23.35 1.00 2.95
N ASP A 157 23.94 -0.15 3.28
CA ASP A 157 24.63 -0.98 2.29
C ASP A 157 23.59 -1.63 1.35
N PRO A 158 23.70 -1.48 0.02
CA PRO A 158 22.82 -2.16 -0.94
C PRO A 158 22.75 -3.68 -0.75
N SER A 159 23.82 -4.33 -0.29
CA SER A 159 23.85 -5.75 0.05
C SER A 159 22.99 -6.07 1.28
N ASP A 160 22.94 -5.18 2.27
CA ASP A 160 22.09 -5.36 3.44
C ASP A 160 20.61 -5.23 3.06
N VAL A 161 20.27 -4.34 2.13
CA VAL A 161 18.90 -4.26 1.57
C VAL A 161 18.58 -5.50 0.75
N ARG A 162 19.47 -5.91 -0.17
CA ARG A 162 19.26 -7.02 -1.11
C ARG A 162 19.12 -8.37 -0.42
N HIS A 163 19.90 -8.59 0.64
CA HIS A 163 19.91 -9.87 1.36
C HIS A 163 19.25 -9.79 2.74
N GLN A 164 18.66 -8.64 3.07
CA GLN A 164 18.03 -8.34 4.35
C GLN A 164 18.92 -8.75 5.53
N ARG A 165 20.15 -8.24 5.56
CA ARG A 165 21.17 -8.53 6.58
C ARG A 165 21.22 -7.45 7.66
N GLY A 166 22.03 -7.69 8.69
CA GLY A 166 22.34 -6.68 9.71
C GLY A 166 21.10 -6.17 10.47
N ALA A 167 21.10 -4.86 10.74
CA ALA A 167 19.98 -4.19 11.39
C ALA A 167 18.72 -4.16 10.49
N PHE A 168 18.91 -3.98 9.18
CA PHE A 168 17.83 -3.93 8.19
C PHE A 168 16.96 -5.20 8.24
N GLY A 169 17.58 -6.37 8.21
CA GLY A 169 16.85 -7.65 8.33
C GLY A 169 16.15 -7.87 9.66
N LYS A 170 16.78 -7.44 10.77
CA LYS A 170 16.19 -7.54 12.12
C LYS A 170 14.95 -6.65 12.26
N ASN A 171 15.04 -5.42 11.77
CA ASN A 171 13.95 -4.47 11.77
C ASN A 171 12.77 -4.98 10.92
N LEU A 172 13.04 -5.55 9.74
CA LEU A 172 12.02 -6.18 8.90
C LEU A 172 11.26 -7.29 9.65
N GLN A 173 11.98 -8.19 10.33
CA GLN A 173 11.37 -9.26 11.11
C GLN A 173 10.53 -8.70 12.27
N ALA A 174 11.06 -7.75 13.03
CA ALA A 174 10.35 -7.12 14.14
C ALA A 174 9.08 -6.38 13.68
N THR A 175 9.11 -5.75 12.51
CA THR A 175 7.93 -5.10 11.91
C THR A 175 6.86 -6.12 11.54
N ALA A 176 7.22 -7.24 10.92
CA ALA A 176 6.27 -8.32 10.62
C ALA A 176 5.64 -8.90 11.89
N GLU A 177 6.45 -9.14 12.93
CA GLU A 177 5.99 -9.64 14.23
C GLU A 177 5.02 -8.69 14.94
N ARG A 178 5.32 -7.38 14.91
CA ARG A 178 4.43 -6.35 15.47
C ARG A 178 3.12 -6.21 14.68
N ARG A 179 3.17 -6.29 13.35
CA ARG A 179 2.02 -6.00 12.49
C ARG A 179 1.05 -7.18 12.34
N TYR A 180 1.55 -8.42 12.44
CA TYR A 180 0.78 -9.62 12.15
C TYR A 180 0.88 -10.65 13.28
N LEU A 181 -0.22 -10.78 14.04
CA LEU A 181 -0.34 -11.77 15.13
C LEU A 181 -0.45 -13.20 14.60
N ASP A 182 -1.20 -13.40 13.50
CA ASP A 182 -1.29 -14.70 12.86
C ASP A 182 0.05 -15.11 12.26
N ARG A 183 0.51 -16.30 12.63
CA ARG A 183 1.82 -16.79 12.24
C ARG A 183 1.92 -17.02 10.72
N LYS A 184 0.90 -17.61 10.12
CA LYS A 184 0.91 -17.95 8.69
C LYS A 184 0.92 -16.69 7.84
N LEU A 185 0.09 -15.71 8.21
CA LEU A 185 0.03 -14.42 7.54
C LEU A 185 1.34 -13.64 7.71
N ARG A 186 1.95 -13.66 8.90
CA ARG A 186 3.27 -13.08 9.13
C ARG A 186 4.36 -13.69 8.24
N GLU A 187 4.43 -15.02 8.18
CA GLU A 187 5.40 -15.74 7.36
C GLU A 187 5.21 -15.39 5.87
N ASN A 188 3.96 -15.35 5.39
CA ASN A 188 3.64 -14.97 4.02
C ASN A 188 4.05 -13.52 3.70
N MET A 189 3.69 -12.56 4.56
CA MET A 189 4.04 -11.15 4.35
C MET A 189 5.55 -10.93 4.40
N LEU A 190 6.25 -11.58 5.33
CA LEU A 190 7.70 -11.50 5.43
C LEU A 190 8.39 -12.05 4.17
N LEU A 191 7.90 -13.15 3.61
CA LEU A 191 8.41 -13.71 2.34
C LEU A 191 8.16 -12.74 1.18
N SER A 192 6.97 -12.15 1.12
CA SER A 192 6.60 -11.17 0.09
C SER A 192 7.52 -9.95 0.12
N TRP A 193 7.68 -9.33 1.29
CA TRP A 193 8.56 -8.17 1.46
C TRP A 193 10.02 -8.50 1.15
N LYS A 194 10.54 -9.65 1.60
CA LYS A 194 11.92 -10.08 1.26
C LYS A 194 12.12 -10.23 -0.24
N SER A 195 11.15 -10.84 -0.93
CA SER A 195 11.19 -10.99 -2.38
C SER A 195 11.22 -9.62 -3.08
N ALA A 196 10.33 -8.71 -2.69
CA ALA A 196 10.25 -7.38 -3.27
C ALA A 196 11.52 -6.56 -3.01
N LEU A 197 12.05 -6.56 -1.77
CA LEU A 197 13.32 -5.90 -1.41
C LEU A 197 14.49 -6.44 -2.23
N THR A 198 14.58 -7.77 -2.38
CA THR A 198 15.63 -8.41 -3.16
C THR A 198 15.57 -7.97 -4.62
N GLN A 199 14.36 -7.95 -5.21
CA GLN A 199 14.16 -7.51 -6.59
C GLN A 199 14.49 -6.02 -6.76
N ALA A 200 13.95 -5.16 -5.89
CA ALA A 200 14.18 -3.72 -5.91
C ALA A 200 15.68 -3.39 -5.80
N ALA A 201 16.38 -3.98 -4.83
CA ALA A 201 17.82 -3.75 -4.62
C ALA A 201 18.71 -4.45 -5.67
N SER A 202 18.13 -5.21 -6.58
CA SER A 202 18.83 -5.78 -7.74
C SER A 202 18.69 -4.92 -9.00
N LEU A 203 17.84 -3.89 -8.97
CA LEU A 203 17.77 -2.89 -10.04
C LEU A 203 19.02 -2.01 -10.04
N VAL A 204 19.31 -1.39 -11.19
CA VAL A 204 20.35 -0.36 -11.28
C VAL A 204 19.87 0.85 -10.49
N GLY A 205 20.68 1.32 -9.55
CA GLY A 205 20.34 2.41 -8.64
C GLY A 205 21.53 3.26 -8.25
N TRP A 206 21.28 4.19 -7.33
CA TRP A 206 22.28 5.13 -6.82
C TRP A 206 22.66 4.82 -5.39
N ASP A 207 23.95 4.64 -5.14
CA ASP A 207 24.51 4.53 -3.80
C ASP A 207 24.84 5.93 -3.28
N ALA A 208 24.09 6.39 -2.28
CA ALA A 208 24.23 7.71 -1.68
C ALA A 208 24.96 7.70 -0.33
N THR A 209 25.62 6.59 0.03
CA THR A 209 26.36 6.41 1.31
C THR A 209 27.46 7.44 1.56
N ASN A 210 27.85 8.25 0.56
CA ASN A 210 28.94 9.24 0.66
C ASN A 210 28.51 10.71 0.58
N TYR A 211 27.21 11.03 0.51
CA TYR A 211 26.74 12.42 0.44
C TYR A 211 26.29 12.90 1.82
N ARG A 212 27.21 13.47 2.59
CA ARG A 212 26.96 14.19 3.84
C ARG A 212 27.21 15.69 3.65
#